data_AF-A0A671KHN6-F1
#
_entry.id   AF-A0A671KHN6-F1
#
_cell.length_a   1.000
_cell.length_b   1.000
_cell.length_c   1.000
_cell.angle_alpha   90.00
_cell.angle_beta   90.00
_cell.angle_gamma   90.00
#
_symmetry.space_group_name_H-M   'P 1'
#
loop_
_entity.id
_entity.type
_entity.pdbx_description
1 polymer ?
#
loop_
_entity_poly.entity_id
_entity_poly.type
_entity_poly.pdbx_seq_one_letter_code
_entity_poly.pdbx_strand_id
1 'polypeptide(L)'
;MISCYKSHKEIAKYLLERGADVNRRSVKGNTALHDCAESGSLEIMKMLLKGGARMERDGYSMTPLLAASVTGHTNIVEYLVHQPRAVREHRIDALELLGATFVDKNRTQTQLKSELWYG
;
A
#
# COMPACT_ATOMS: atom_id res chain seq x y z
N MET A 1 -10.73 6.14 -3.76
CA MET A 1 -9.41 6.78 -3.64
C MET A 1 -9.27 7.48 -2.30
N ILE A 2 -9.83 8.68 -2.08
CA ILE A 2 -9.71 9.37 -0.76
C ILE A 2 -10.24 8.54 0.43
N SER A 3 -11.37 7.84 0.29
CA SER A 3 -11.91 6.96 1.33
C SER A 3 -10.96 5.80 1.68
N CYS A 4 -10.15 5.35 0.72
CA CYS A 4 -9.16 4.29 0.88
C CYS A 4 -7.92 4.81 1.61
N TYR A 5 -7.43 5.99 1.23
CA TYR A 5 -6.28 6.63 1.87
C TYR A 5 -6.55 7.04 3.32
N LYS A 6 -7.78 7.48 3.61
CA LYS A 6 -8.22 7.85 4.97
C LYS A 6 -8.67 6.66 5.82
N SER A 7 -8.62 5.43 5.29
CA SER A 7 -9.04 4.21 6.00
C SER A 7 -10.53 4.23 6.42
N HIS A 8 -11.39 4.93 5.69
CA HIS A 8 -12.82 5.02 5.98
C HIS A 8 -13.60 3.85 5.35
N LYS A 9 -13.61 2.71 6.05
CA LYS A 9 -14.18 1.45 5.58
C LYS A 9 -15.64 1.53 5.14
N GLU A 10 -16.50 2.12 5.97
CA GLU A 10 -17.94 2.19 5.74
C GLU A 10 -18.26 3.01 4.49
N ILE A 11 -17.54 4.13 4.33
CA ILE A 11 -17.65 4.98 3.13
C ILE A 11 -17.13 4.24 1.90
N ALA A 12 -16.00 3.54 2.00
CA ALA A 12 -15.47 2.75 0.90
C ALA A 12 -16.45 1.65 0.47
N LYS A 13 -17.04 0.93 1.44
CA LYS A 13 -18.04 -0.11 1.19
C LYS A 13 -19.29 0.47 0.51
N TYR A 14 -19.83 1.56 1.05
CA TYR A 14 -21.00 2.23 0.48
C TYR A 14 -20.76 2.69 -0.97
N LEU A 15 -19.58 3.22 -1.27
CA LEU A 15 -19.22 3.61 -2.64
C LEU A 15 -19.14 2.40 -3.58
N LEU A 16 -18.59 1.27 -3.13
CA LEU A 16 -18.54 0.03 -3.91
C LEU A 16 -19.95 -0.51 -4.21
N GLU A 17 -20.84 -0.50 -3.22
CA GLU A 17 -22.25 -0.90 -3.39
C GLU A 17 -23.00 0.00 -4.37
N ARG A 18 -22.60 1.28 -4.49
CA ARG A 18 -23.13 2.24 -5.46
C ARG A 18 -22.51 2.13 -6.85
N GLY A 19 -21.65 1.16 -7.11
CA GLY A 19 -21.02 0.94 -8.41
C GLY A 19 -19.82 1.84 -8.69
N ALA A 20 -19.10 2.28 -7.65
CA ALA A 20 -17.85 3.01 -7.84
C ALA A 20 -16.83 2.19 -8.64
N ASP A 21 -16.17 2.84 -9.60
CA ASP A 21 -15.12 2.22 -10.39
C ASP A 21 -13.85 2.00 -9.55
N VAL A 22 -13.55 0.73 -9.29
CA VAL A 22 -12.40 0.27 -8.49
C VAL A 22 -11.07 0.37 -9.24
N ASN A 23 -11.10 0.43 -10.56
CA ASN A 23 -9.92 0.46 -11.42
C ASN A 23 -9.62 1.88 -11.93
N ARG A 24 -10.38 2.89 -11.48
CA ARG A 24 -10.13 4.28 -11.82
C ARG A 24 -8.69 4.67 -11.46
N ARG A 25 -8.02 5.33 -12.40
CA ARG A 25 -6.65 5.84 -12.25
C ARG A 25 -6.67 7.35 -12.02
N SER A 26 -5.78 7.82 -11.16
CA SER A 26 -5.42 9.23 -11.03
C SER A 26 -4.59 9.70 -12.23
N VAL A 27 -4.36 11.01 -12.36
CA VAL A 27 -3.46 11.60 -13.37
C VAL A 27 -2.05 11.01 -13.28
N LYS A 28 -1.60 10.67 -12.06
CA LYS A 28 -0.31 10.00 -11.82
C LYS A 28 -0.36 8.48 -12.00
N GLY A 29 -1.49 7.92 -12.44
CA GLY A 29 -1.66 6.47 -12.62
C GLY A 29 -2.05 5.69 -11.35
N ASN A 30 -2.06 6.32 -10.17
CA ASN A 30 -2.45 5.66 -8.91
C ASN A 30 -3.88 5.14 -8.97
N THR A 31 -4.10 3.97 -8.38
CA THR A 31 -5.42 3.35 -8.20
C THR A 31 -5.82 3.34 -6.74
N ALA A 32 -7.07 2.99 -6.44
CA ALA A 32 -7.53 2.83 -5.06
C ALA A 32 -6.71 1.79 -4.26
N LEU A 33 -6.09 0.80 -4.93
CA LEU A 33 -5.18 -0.14 -4.28
C LEU A 33 -3.85 0.51 -3.85
N HIS A 34 -3.33 1.48 -4.60
CA HIS A 34 -2.14 2.25 -4.19
C HIS A 34 -2.45 3.06 -2.93
N ASP A 35 -3.59 3.75 -2.91
CA ASP A 35 -4.04 4.50 -1.72
C ASP A 35 -4.20 3.60 -0.48
N CYS A 36 -4.71 2.37 -0.65
CA CYS A 36 -4.77 1.39 0.43
C CYS A 36 -3.38 0.92 0.88
N ALA A 37 -2.49 0.65 -0.07
CA ALA A 37 -1.12 0.22 0.19
C ALA A 37 -0.33 1.26 0.96
N GLU A 38 -0.47 2.54 0.59
CA GLU A 38 0.21 3.67 1.24
C GLU A 38 -0.36 4.02 2.63
N SER A 39 -1.64 3.72 2.87
CA SER A 39 -2.31 4.01 4.15
C SER A 39 -2.32 2.84 5.13
N GLY A 40 -1.91 1.63 4.71
CA GLY A 40 -1.99 0.43 5.53
C GLY A 40 -3.42 -0.15 5.67
N SER A 41 -4.36 0.27 4.83
CA SER A 41 -5.78 -0.10 4.88
C SER A 41 -6.08 -1.51 4.35
N LEU A 42 -5.63 -2.55 5.06
CA LEU A 42 -5.77 -3.95 4.65
C LEU A 42 -7.24 -4.37 4.39
N GLU A 43 -8.18 -3.96 5.24
CA GLU A 43 -9.59 -4.35 5.10
C GLU A 43 -10.22 -3.78 3.83
N ILE A 44 -9.95 -2.51 3.53
CA ILE A 44 -10.45 -1.85 2.31
C ILE A 44 -9.80 -2.48 1.08
N MET A 45 -8.51 -2.79 1.16
CA MET A 45 -7.80 -3.49 0.08
C MET A 45 -8.44 -4.85 -0.24
N LYS A 46 -8.81 -5.62 0.80
CA LYS A 46 -9.54 -6.89 0.64
C LYS A 46 -10.89 -6.69 -0.06
N MET A 47 -11.64 -5.64 0.28
CA MET A 47 -12.91 -5.31 -0.37
C MET A 47 -12.72 -4.93 -1.84
N LEU A 48 -11.72 -4.11 -2.15
CA LEU A 48 -11.40 -3.72 -3.52
C LEU A 48 -11.00 -4.92 -4.39
N LEU A 49 -10.16 -5.81 -3.87
CA LEU A 49 -9.75 -7.02 -4.58
C LEU A 49 -10.93 -7.96 -4.83
N LYS A 50 -11.85 -8.10 -3.86
CA LYS A 50 -13.12 -8.83 -4.06
C LYS A 50 -14.01 -8.17 -5.10
N GLY A 51 -14.00 -6.84 -5.19
CA GLY A 51 -14.70 -6.04 -6.20
C GLY A 51 -14.04 -6.07 -7.59
N GLY A 52 -13.00 -6.88 -7.80
CA GLY A 52 -12.33 -7.01 -9.10
C GLY A 52 -11.25 -5.97 -9.38
N ALA A 53 -10.76 -5.26 -8.36
CA ALA A 53 -9.65 -4.33 -8.51
C ALA A 53 -8.40 -5.05 -9.06
N ARG A 54 -7.75 -4.40 -10.03
CA ARG A 54 -6.54 -4.90 -10.68
C ARG A 54 -5.30 -4.30 -10.02
N MET A 55 -4.32 -5.17 -9.75
CA MET A 55 -2.99 -4.75 -9.30
C MET A 55 -2.19 -4.26 -10.51
N GLU A 56 -2.43 -3.02 -10.90
CA GLU A 56 -1.72 -2.37 -12.01
C GLU A 56 -0.59 -1.49 -11.50
N ARG A 57 0.28 -1.07 -12.41
CA ARG A 57 1.34 -0.10 -12.12
C ARG A 57 0.80 1.33 -12.18
N ASP A 58 1.29 2.18 -11.28
CA ASP A 58 1.12 3.62 -11.40
C ASP A 58 2.04 4.23 -12.48
N GLY A 59 2.05 5.56 -12.58
CA GLY A 59 2.89 6.30 -13.53
C GLY A 59 4.39 6.25 -13.21
N TYR A 60 4.77 5.81 -12.01
CA TYR A 60 6.16 5.59 -11.61
C TYR A 60 6.58 4.12 -11.74
N SER A 61 5.76 3.31 -12.42
CA SER A 61 5.95 1.85 -12.54
C SER A 61 5.88 1.10 -11.19
N MET A 62 5.38 1.74 -10.14
CA MET A 62 5.20 1.15 -8.82
C MET A 62 3.93 0.30 -8.80
N THR A 63 4.02 -0.85 -8.15
CA THR A 63 2.85 -1.69 -7.86
C THR A 63 2.33 -1.36 -6.45
N PRO A 64 1.07 -1.69 -6.12
CA PRO A 64 0.57 -1.56 -4.75
C PRO A 64 1.44 -2.32 -3.72
N LEU A 65 2.06 -3.44 -4.13
CA LEU A 65 2.98 -4.20 -3.28
C LEU A 65 4.26 -3.39 -2.97
N LEU A 66 4.86 -2.77 -4.00
CA LEU A 66 6.04 -1.92 -3.81
C LEU A 66 5.70 -0.68 -2.98
N ALA A 67 4.54 -0.05 -3.21
CA ALA A 67 4.08 1.08 -2.42
C ALA A 67 3.94 0.74 -0.92
N ALA A 68 3.34 -0.42 -0.61
CA ALA A 68 3.24 -0.91 0.78
C ALA A 68 4.61 -1.22 1.40
N SER A 69 5.57 -1.66 0.58
CA SER A 69 6.93 -1.96 1.02
C SER A 69 7.69 -0.68 1.35
N VAL A 70 7.66 0.33 0.46
CA VAL A 70 8.24 1.67 0.70
C VAL A 70 7.71 2.30 1.98
N THR A 71 6.40 2.20 2.18
CA THR A 71 5.72 2.78 3.35
C THR A 71 5.88 1.94 4.61
N GLY A 72 6.37 0.70 4.50
CA GLY A 72 6.61 -0.21 5.62
C GLY A 72 5.34 -0.84 6.20
N HIS A 73 4.28 -0.95 5.41
CA HIS A 73 3.02 -1.59 5.80
C HIS A 73 3.09 -3.12 5.61
N THR A 74 3.79 -3.77 6.55
CA THR A 74 4.06 -5.22 6.56
C THR A 74 2.80 -6.08 6.42
N ASN A 75 1.70 -5.69 7.06
CA ASN A 75 0.40 -6.37 6.99
C ASN A 75 -0.15 -6.47 5.55
N ILE A 76 0.07 -5.45 4.73
CA ILE A 76 -0.34 -5.42 3.32
C ILE A 76 0.63 -6.25 2.48
N VAL A 77 1.93 -6.11 2.72
CA VAL A 77 2.97 -6.87 2.00
C VAL A 77 2.74 -8.36 2.19
N GLU A 78 2.59 -8.81 3.44
CA GLU A 78 2.32 -10.21 3.77
C GLU A 78 1.06 -10.72 3.06
N TYR A 79 -0.04 -9.96 3.14
CA TYR A 79 -1.28 -10.34 2.48
C TYR A 79 -1.12 -10.44 0.95
N LEU A 80 -0.48 -9.47 0.31
CA LEU A 80 -0.29 -9.44 -1.14
C LEU A 80 0.69 -10.52 -1.62
N VAL A 81 1.77 -10.80 -0.88
CA VAL A 81 2.74 -11.86 -1.19
C VAL A 81 2.06 -13.23 -1.24
N HIS A 82 1.09 -13.46 -0.36
CA HIS A 82 0.27 -14.68 -0.34
C HIS A 82 -0.85 -14.71 -1.39
N GLN A 83 -1.12 -13.62 -2.11
CA GLN A 83 -2.07 -13.65 -3.21
C GLN A 83 -1.44 -14.28 -4.46
N PRO A 84 -2.12 -15.23 -5.14
CA PRO A 84 -1.61 -15.87 -6.35
C PRO A 84 -1.42 -14.88 -7.51
N ARG A 85 -2.11 -13.74 -7.46
CA ARG A 85 -2.11 -12.70 -8.49
C ARG A 85 -1.00 -11.66 -8.30
N ALA A 86 -0.32 -11.62 -7.15
CA ALA A 86 0.84 -10.75 -6.98
C ALA A 86 1.97 -11.30 -7.85
N VAL A 87 2.33 -10.52 -8.87
CA VAL A 87 3.26 -10.91 -9.92
C VAL A 87 4.54 -11.42 -9.26
N ARG A 88 4.87 -12.70 -9.49
CA ARG A 88 6.03 -13.39 -8.90
C ARG A 88 7.32 -12.60 -9.06
N GLU A 89 7.39 -11.84 -10.15
CA GLU A 89 8.53 -11.04 -10.58
C GLU A 89 8.92 -9.93 -9.58
N HIS A 90 7.97 -9.35 -8.83
CA HIS A 90 8.25 -8.20 -7.93
C HIS A 90 8.16 -8.56 -6.44
N ARG A 91 8.01 -9.85 -6.11
CA ARG A 91 7.97 -10.32 -4.71
C ARG A 91 9.34 -10.23 -4.02
N ILE A 92 10.40 -10.49 -4.77
CA ILE A 92 11.78 -10.42 -4.25
C ILE A 92 12.12 -8.95 -3.99
N ASP A 93 11.93 -8.10 -4.99
CA ASP A 93 12.15 -6.65 -4.89
C ASP A 93 11.36 -6.03 -3.73
N ALA A 94 10.09 -6.40 -3.55
CA ALA A 94 9.27 -5.89 -2.44
C ALA A 94 9.82 -6.28 -1.06
N LEU A 95 10.31 -7.51 -0.88
CA LEU A 95 10.88 -7.97 0.38
C LEU A 95 12.24 -7.32 0.67
N GLU A 96 13.08 -7.15 -0.35
CA GLU A 96 14.35 -6.41 -0.23
C GLU A 96 14.11 -4.94 0.13
N LEU A 97 13.14 -4.31 -0.55
CA LEU A 97 12.78 -2.91 -0.30
C LEU A 97 12.16 -2.73 1.08
N LEU A 98 11.36 -3.70 1.56
CA LEU A 98 10.85 -3.71 2.93
C LEU A 98 12.02 -3.81 3.93
N GLY A 99 13.02 -4.65 3.66
CA GLY A 99 14.24 -4.73 4.46
C GLY A 99 14.98 -3.39 4.53
N ALA A 100 15.19 -2.73 3.38
CA ALA A 100 15.81 -1.41 3.31
C ALA A 100 15.03 -0.35 4.10
N THR A 101 13.70 -0.33 3.97
CA THR A 101 12.85 0.63 4.70
C THR A 101 12.89 0.40 6.21
N PHE A 102 13.04 -0.84 6.66
CA PHE A 102 13.18 -1.16 8.09
C PHE A 102 14.52 -0.67 8.64
N VAL A 103 15.61 -0.82 7.86
CA VAL A 103 16.94 -0.31 8.22
C VAL A 103 16.95 1.23 8.29
N ASP A 104 16.36 1.90 7.30
CA ASP A 104 16.35 3.37 7.25
C ASP A 104 15.40 4.00 8.29
N LYS A 105 14.21 3.42 8.52
CA LYS A 105 13.30 3.88 9.59
C LYS A 105 13.89 3.66 10.99
N ASN A 106 14.64 2.58 11.21
CA ASN A 106 15.29 2.35 12.51
C ASN A 106 16.51 3.26 12.72
N ARG A 107 17.30 3.55 11.68
CA ARG A 107 18.40 4.52 11.76
C ARG A 107 17.90 5.91 12.11
N THR A 108 16.85 6.38 11.44
CA THR A 108 16.25 7.70 11.70
C THR A 108 15.64 7.80 13.10
N GLN A 109 14.95 6.77 13.60
CA GLN A 109 14.47 6.74 14.99
C GLN A 109 15.60 6.75 16.03
N THR A 110 16.72 6.09 15.73
CA THR A 110 17.87 6.05 16.65
C THR A 110 18.59 7.39 16.70
N GLN A 111 18.77 8.07 15.56
CA GLN A 111 19.34 9.42 15.50
C GLN A 111 18.47 10.47 16.20
N LEU A 112 17.15 10.42 15.99
CA LEU A 112 16.22 11.35 16.66
C LEU A 112 16.20 11.16 18.19
N LYS A 113 16.35 9.93 18.69
CA LYS A 113 16.47 9.66 20.14
C LYS A 113 17.79 10.16 20.72
N SER A 114 18.90 10.03 19.98
CA SER A 114 20.18 10.59 20.43
C SER A 114 20.16 12.12 20.47
N GLU A 115 19.53 12.79 19.51
CA GLU A 115 19.45 14.26 19.52
C GLU A 115 18.53 14.81 20.62
N LEU A 116 17.49 14.07 21.03
CA LEU A 116 16.57 14.48 22.10
C LEU A 116 17.07 14.21 23.53
N TRP A 117 18.07 13.33 23.72
CA TRP A 117 18.64 13.03 25.04
C TRP A 117 19.93 13.81 25.33
N TYR A 118 20.56 14.38 24.31
CA TYR A 118 21.81 15.13 24.42
C TYR A 118 21.67 16.64 24.15
N GLY A 119 20.44 17.16 24.03
CA GLY A 119 20.14 18.60 23.94
C GLY A 119 19.38 19.09 25.17
#